data_AF-A0A521HNU1-F1
#
_entry.id   AF-A0A521HNU1-F1
#
_cell.length_a   1.000
_cell.length_b   1.000
_cell.length_c   1.000
_cell.angle_alpha   90.00
_cell.angle_beta   90.00
_cell.angle_gamma   90.00
#
_symmetry.space_group_name_H-M   'P 1'
#
loop_
_entity.id
_entity.type
_entity.pdbx_description
1 polymer ?
#
loop_
_entity_poly.entity_id
_entity_poly.type
_entity_poly.pdbx_seq_one_letter_code
_entity_poly.pdbx_strand_id
1 'polypeptide(L)'
;MDGNPLPETEARLSRDGFSASLVVTSDRDWQAKWETSPETVPHFTEANEVSKGGELSILTFLANPLIGPSGMTDVACDFIVTRPDGSKSINELDMPCFNFELKTNPKNVYLTAASLKHIAEPSDLRGT
;
A
#
# COMPACT_ATOMS: atom_id res chain seq x y z
N MET A 1 6.89 -18.37 12.52
CA MET A 1 5.69 -18.73 11.75
C MET A 1 6.14 -18.96 10.32
N ASP A 2 5.90 -20.14 9.77
CA ASP A 2 6.16 -20.42 8.36
C ASP A 2 5.09 -19.71 7.52
N GLY A 3 5.48 -18.60 6.89
CA GLY A 3 4.58 -17.75 6.10
C GLY A 3 4.16 -18.44 4.82
N ASN A 4 2.99 -19.07 4.83
CA ASN A 4 2.38 -19.55 3.60
C ASN A 4 2.00 -18.34 2.74
N PRO A 5 2.27 -18.37 1.42
CA PRO A 5 1.86 -17.31 0.52
C PRO A 5 0.33 -17.17 0.55
N LEU A 6 -0.13 -15.93 0.76
CA LEU A 6 -1.55 -15.62 0.64
C LEU A 6 -1.99 -15.79 -0.83
N PRO A 7 -3.25 -16.20 -1.09
CA PRO A 7 -3.75 -16.29 -2.45
C PRO A 7 -3.65 -14.93 -3.13
N GLU A 8 -3.26 -14.96 -4.41
CA GLU A 8 -3.19 -13.77 -5.25
C GLU A 8 -4.60 -13.23 -5.53
N THR A 9 -4.69 -11.90 -5.56
CA THR A 9 -5.88 -11.13 -5.93
C THR A 9 -5.45 -9.95 -6.80
N GLU A 10 -6.40 -9.19 -7.37
CA GLU A 10 -6.07 -7.96 -8.09
C GLU A 10 -5.29 -6.95 -7.22
N ALA A 11 -5.53 -6.96 -5.91
CA ALA A 11 -4.87 -6.11 -4.93
C ALA A 11 -3.66 -6.78 -4.25
N ARG A 12 -3.29 -8.01 -4.62
CA ARG A 12 -2.16 -8.75 -4.02
C ARG A 12 -1.53 -9.69 -5.05
N LEU A 13 -0.31 -9.40 -5.45
CA LEU A 13 0.41 -10.19 -6.43
C LEU A 13 1.79 -10.57 -5.92
N SER A 14 2.29 -11.72 -6.35
CA SER A 14 3.64 -12.18 -6.07
C SER A 14 4.35 -12.55 -7.37
N ARG A 15 5.62 -12.16 -7.51
CA ARG A 15 6.44 -12.49 -8.67
C ARG A 15 7.89 -12.66 -8.26
N ASP A 16 8.50 -13.76 -8.70
CA ASP A 16 9.92 -14.06 -8.42
C ASP A 16 10.27 -13.99 -6.92
N GLY A 17 9.32 -14.34 -6.06
CA GLY A 17 9.44 -14.30 -4.60
C GLY A 17 9.20 -12.93 -3.95
N PHE A 18 9.14 -11.84 -4.71
CA PHE A 18 8.69 -10.53 -4.22
C PHE A 18 7.16 -10.50 -4.19
N SER A 19 6.57 -9.94 -3.13
CA SER A 19 5.13 -9.74 -3.07
C SER A 19 4.78 -8.30 -2.74
N ALA A 20 3.67 -7.84 -3.30
CA ALA A 20 3.11 -6.53 -3.03
C ALA A 20 1.60 -6.64 -2.86
N SER A 21 1.04 -5.81 -2.00
CA SER A 21 -0.40 -5.68 -1.83
C SER A 21 -0.82 -4.25 -1.55
N LEU A 22 -2.04 -3.92 -1.95
CA LEU A 22 -2.67 -2.62 -1.74
C LEU A 22 -3.91 -2.80 -0.87
N VAL A 23 -4.07 -1.91 0.10
CA VAL A 23 -5.25 -1.84 0.97
C VAL A 23 -5.79 -0.42 0.91
N VAL A 24 -7.05 -0.28 0.52
CA VAL A 24 -7.79 0.98 0.67
C VAL A 24 -8.59 0.88 1.96
N THR A 25 -8.40 1.83 2.87
CA THR A 25 -9.07 1.83 4.17
C THR A 25 -9.68 3.18 4.50
N SER A 26 -10.82 3.15 5.20
CA SER A 26 -11.45 4.33 5.82
C SER A 26 -10.99 4.57 7.27
N ASP A 27 -10.09 3.72 7.78
CA ASP A 27 -9.56 3.79 9.13
C ASP A 27 -8.69 5.05 9.30
N ARG A 28 -9.19 6.05 10.02
CA ARG A 28 -8.43 7.28 10.31
C ARG A 28 -7.23 7.04 11.25
N ASP A 29 -7.25 5.93 11.97
CA ASP A 29 -6.24 5.50 12.93
C ASP A 29 -5.30 4.43 12.35
N TRP A 30 -5.29 4.23 11.02
CA TRP A 30 -4.48 3.19 10.38
C TRP A 30 -3.00 3.25 10.80
N GLN A 31 -2.45 4.47 10.97
CA GLN A 31 -1.05 4.64 11.33
C GLN A 31 -0.79 4.12 12.75
N ALA A 32 -1.65 4.46 13.71
CA ALA A 32 -1.55 3.98 15.08
C ALA A 32 -1.71 2.46 15.15
N LYS A 33 -2.55 1.86 14.29
CA LYS A 33 -2.67 0.40 14.15
C LYS A 33 -1.39 -0.23 13.62
N TRP A 34 -0.76 0.37 12.61
CA TRP A 34 0.48 -0.12 12.02
C TRP A 34 1.68 -0.01 12.96
N GLU A 35 1.78 1.10 13.70
CA GLU A 35 2.88 1.39 14.63
C GLU A 35 2.73 0.66 15.98
N THR A 36 1.84 -0.33 16.07
CA THR A 36 1.71 -1.18 17.26
C THR A 36 2.93 -2.09 17.46
N SER A 37 2.99 -2.75 18.63
CA SER A 37 4.04 -3.72 18.95
C SER A 37 4.15 -4.79 17.84
N PRO A 38 5.38 -5.25 17.48
CA PRO A 38 5.57 -6.32 16.51
C PRO A 38 4.85 -7.65 16.85
N GLU A 39 4.43 -7.84 18.10
CA GLU A 39 3.63 -8.99 18.55
C GLU A 39 2.14 -8.85 18.22
N THR A 40 1.69 -7.67 17.78
CA THR A 40 0.32 -7.38 17.39
C THR A 40 0.21 -7.42 15.87
N VAL A 41 -0.76 -8.17 15.35
CA VAL A 41 -1.08 -8.14 13.93
C VAL A 41 -2.03 -6.97 13.68
N PRO A 42 -1.65 -5.96 12.88
CA PRO A 42 -2.54 -4.87 12.55
C PRO A 42 -3.70 -5.35 11.67
N HIS A 43 -4.90 -4.84 11.96
CA HIS A 43 -6.10 -5.10 11.17
C HIS A 43 -6.63 -3.78 10.60
N PHE A 44 -6.94 -3.79 9.30
CA PHE A 44 -7.47 -2.64 8.58
C PHE A 44 -8.86 -2.95 8.03
N THR A 45 -9.78 -2.02 8.14
CA THR A 45 -11.09 -2.12 7.49
C THR A 45 -10.92 -1.76 6.01
N GLU A 46 -11.15 -2.71 5.11
CA GLU A 46 -11.15 -2.43 3.68
C GLU A 46 -12.38 -1.58 3.29
N ALA A 47 -12.16 -0.57 2.43
CA ALA A 47 -13.19 0.34 1.98
C ALA A 47 -13.23 0.38 0.45
N ASN A 48 -14.42 0.12 -0.11
CA ASN A 48 -14.69 0.20 -1.55
C ASN A 48 -15.55 1.42 -1.92
N GLU A 49 -16.05 2.14 -0.91
CA GLU A 49 -16.91 3.30 -1.08
C GLU A 49 -16.51 4.40 -0.09
N VAL A 50 -16.76 5.65 -0.46
CA VAL A 50 -16.56 6.82 0.40
C VAL A 50 -17.68 7.83 0.17
N SER A 51 -18.25 8.34 1.25
CA SER A 51 -19.25 9.40 1.19
C SER A 51 -18.59 10.76 0.98
N LYS A 52 -19.34 11.75 0.49
CA LYS A 52 -18.83 13.13 0.32
C LYS A 52 -18.28 13.67 1.64
N GLY A 53 -17.09 14.29 1.57
CA GLY A 53 -16.32 14.75 2.73
C GLY A 53 -15.65 13.63 3.52
N GLY A 54 -15.82 12.37 3.10
CA GLY A 54 -15.13 11.21 3.64
C GLY A 54 -13.69 11.14 3.15
N GLU A 55 -12.91 10.29 3.82
CA GLU A 55 -11.48 10.11 3.57
C GLU A 55 -11.17 8.64 3.41
N LEU A 56 -10.30 8.33 2.45
CA LEU A 56 -9.68 7.02 2.27
C LEU A 56 -8.16 7.17 2.33
N SER A 57 -7.52 6.18 2.93
CA SER A 57 -6.07 5.98 2.87
C SER A 57 -5.77 4.77 1.99
N ILE A 58 -4.84 4.93 1.06
CA ILE A 58 -4.32 3.86 0.21
C ILE A 58 -2.96 3.48 0.77
N LEU A 59 -2.88 2.29 1.34
CA LEU A 59 -1.69 1.71 1.94
C LEU A 59 -1.12 0.67 0.99
N THR A 60 0.20 0.71 0.79
CA THR A 60 0.91 -0.29 0.00
C THR A 60 1.90 -1.03 0.86
N PHE A 61 1.84 -2.35 0.78
CA PHE A 61 2.71 -3.25 1.52
C PHE A 61 3.54 -4.07 0.56
N LEU A 62 4.74 -4.43 0.99
CA LEU A 62 5.59 -5.36 0.26
C LEU A 62 6.26 -6.36 1.19
N ALA A 63 6.71 -7.47 0.62
CA ALA A 63 7.56 -8.43 1.29
C ALA A 63 8.59 -9.02 0.32
N ASN A 64 9.70 -9.44 0.90
CA ASN A 64 10.85 -10.05 0.22
C ASN A 64 11.39 -9.21 -0.96
N PRO A 65 11.69 -7.91 -0.74
CA PRO A 65 12.34 -7.09 -1.76
C PRO A 65 13.73 -7.66 -2.08
N LEU A 66 14.16 -7.48 -3.32
CA LEU A 66 15.55 -7.78 -3.68
C LEU A 66 16.48 -6.82 -2.95
N ILE A 67 17.53 -7.37 -2.35
CA ILE A 67 18.56 -6.61 -1.64
C ILE A 67 19.80 -6.57 -2.53
N GLY A 68 20.26 -5.36 -2.87
CA GLY A 68 21.47 -5.17 -3.65
C GLY A 68 22.75 -5.52 -2.89
N PRO A 69 23.92 -5.54 -3.57
CA PRO A 69 25.20 -5.88 -2.94
C PRO A 69 25.60 -5.00 -1.74
N SER A 70 25.08 -3.77 -1.69
CA SER A 70 25.31 -2.82 -0.59
C SER A 70 24.39 -3.03 0.62
N GLY A 71 23.46 -3.99 0.58
CA GLY A 71 22.41 -4.14 1.59
C GLY A 71 21.21 -3.19 1.39
N MET A 72 21.23 -2.37 0.34
CA MET A 72 20.15 -1.45 0.00
C MET A 72 19.04 -2.15 -0.79
N THR A 73 17.79 -1.81 -0.48
CA THR A 73 16.65 -2.11 -1.35
C THR A 73 16.46 -0.98 -2.35
N ASP A 74 15.79 -1.30 -3.46
CA ASP A 74 15.46 -0.34 -4.49
C ASP A 74 14.13 -0.71 -5.16
N VAL A 75 13.02 -0.33 -4.50
CA VAL A 75 11.67 -0.53 -5.03
C VAL A 75 11.06 0.81 -5.41
N ALA A 76 10.63 0.91 -6.66
CA ALA A 76 9.83 2.01 -7.18
C ALA A 76 8.37 1.59 -7.29
N CYS A 77 7.46 2.54 -7.06
CA CYS A 77 6.03 2.36 -7.16
C CYS A 77 5.43 3.40 -8.11
N ASP A 78 4.52 2.92 -8.96
CA ASP A 78 3.64 3.77 -9.75
C ASP A 78 2.27 3.83 -9.09
N PHE A 79 1.76 5.05 -8.89
CA PHE A 79 0.43 5.28 -8.36
C PHE A 79 -0.41 6.05 -9.37
N ILE A 80 -1.39 5.34 -9.92
CA ILE A 80 -2.36 5.89 -10.86
C ILE A 80 -3.73 5.74 -10.24
N VAL A 81 -4.37 6.86 -9.91
CA VAL A 81 -5.76 6.90 -9.48
C VAL A 81 -6.57 7.58 -10.57
N THR A 82 -7.59 6.88 -11.05
CA THR A 82 -8.48 7.37 -12.11
C THR A 82 -9.81 7.82 -11.53
N ARG A 83 -10.35 8.89 -12.10
CA ARG A 83 -11.73 9.30 -11.89
C ARG A 83 -12.66 8.46 -12.76
N PRO A 84 -13.97 8.43 -12.46
CA PRO A 84 -14.98 7.77 -13.28
C PRO A 84 -15.00 8.17 -14.77
N ASP A 85 -14.60 9.40 -15.11
CA ASP A 85 -14.49 9.86 -16.51
C ASP A 85 -13.20 9.40 -17.22
N GLY A 86 -12.36 8.60 -16.56
CA GLY A 86 -11.08 8.13 -17.06
C GLY A 86 -9.94 9.14 -16.91
N SER A 87 -10.20 10.37 -16.46
CA SER A 87 -9.12 11.32 -16.13
C SER A 87 -8.32 10.84 -14.92
N LYS A 88 -7.05 11.19 -14.84
CA LYS A 88 -6.20 10.82 -13.69
C LYS A 88 -6.34 11.85 -12.57
N SER A 89 -6.69 11.42 -11.37
CA SER A 89 -6.63 12.24 -10.15
C SER A 89 -5.26 12.20 -9.49
N ILE A 90 -4.56 11.06 -9.60
CA ILE A 90 -3.15 10.89 -9.20
C ILE A 90 -2.43 10.19 -10.35
N ASN A 91 -1.23 10.65 -10.67
CA ASN A 91 -0.35 10.04 -11.68
C ASN A 91 1.11 10.22 -11.27
N GLU A 92 1.49 9.55 -10.19
CA GLU A 92 2.87 9.50 -9.70
C GLU A 92 3.55 8.27 -10.30
N LEU A 93 4.70 8.45 -10.93
CA LEU A 93 5.45 7.39 -11.60
C LEU A 93 6.86 7.35 -11.04
N ASP A 94 7.47 6.16 -11.02
CA ASP A 94 8.85 5.90 -10.59
C ASP A 94 9.16 6.43 -9.18
N MET A 95 8.17 6.42 -8.28
CA MET A 95 8.35 6.94 -6.94
C MET A 95 9.15 5.95 -6.08
N PRO A 96 10.25 6.36 -5.42
CA PRO A 96 11.02 5.47 -4.56
C PRO A 96 10.23 5.14 -3.28
N CYS A 97 9.45 4.08 -3.31
CA CYS A 97 8.55 3.71 -2.22
C CYS A 97 9.24 2.84 -1.16
N PHE A 98 10.36 2.17 -1.49
CA PHE A 98 11.13 1.38 -0.53
C PHE A 98 12.63 1.31 -0.89
N ASN A 99 13.34 2.40 -0.64
CA ASN A 99 14.77 2.54 -0.91
C ASN A 99 15.52 2.82 0.40
N PHE A 100 16.00 1.76 1.08
CA PHE A 100 16.78 1.89 2.31
C PHE A 100 17.64 0.65 2.61
N GLU A 101 18.55 0.78 3.57
CA GLU A 101 19.39 -0.34 4.04
C GLU A 101 18.55 -1.31 4.88
N LEU A 102 18.33 -2.53 4.38
CA LEU A 102 17.44 -3.49 5.03
C LEU A 102 18.21 -4.37 6.03
N LYS A 103 18.04 -4.08 7.33
CA LYS A 103 18.69 -4.81 8.44
C LYS A 103 17.85 -5.91 9.06
N THR A 104 16.61 -6.05 8.62
CA THR A 104 15.64 -7.03 9.16
C THR A 104 15.42 -8.17 8.18
N ASN A 105 14.65 -9.19 8.57
CA ASN A 105 14.36 -10.33 7.69
C ASN A 105 13.54 -9.86 6.48
N PRO A 106 14.04 -9.98 5.23
CA PRO A 106 13.34 -9.48 4.05
C PRO A 106 11.95 -10.11 3.86
N LYS A 107 11.70 -11.29 4.42
CA LYS A 107 10.39 -11.95 4.35
C LYS A 107 9.32 -11.32 5.24
N ASN A 108 9.66 -10.31 6.05
CA ASN A 108 8.68 -9.54 6.79
C ASN A 108 7.81 -8.72 5.83
N VAL A 109 6.63 -8.33 6.30
CA VAL A 109 5.77 -7.38 5.60
C VAL A 109 6.19 -5.97 6.03
N TYR A 110 6.34 -5.10 5.04
CA TYR A 110 6.66 -3.70 5.25
C TYR A 110 5.60 -2.81 4.61
N LEU A 111 5.24 -1.73 5.28
CA LEU A 111 4.53 -0.60 4.68
C LEU A 111 5.55 0.23 3.89
N THR A 112 5.22 0.61 2.66
CA THR A 112 6.09 1.50 1.88
C THR A 112 6.07 2.94 2.43
N ALA A 113 7.01 3.76 2.02
CA ALA A 113 7.02 5.19 2.36
C ALA A 113 5.84 5.96 1.72
N ALA A 114 5.13 5.35 0.77
CA ALA A 114 4.03 5.95 0.06
C ALA A 114 2.68 5.52 0.67
N SER A 115 2.07 6.42 1.43
CA SER A 115 0.64 6.38 1.73
C SER A 115 -0.06 7.53 0.99
N LEU A 116 -1.13 7.20 0.26
CA LEU A 116 -1.91 8.20 -0.44
C LEU A 116 -3.21 8.44 0.31
N LYS A 117 -3.66 9.69 0.28
CA LYS A 117 -4.91 10.11 0.89
C LYS A 117 -5.85 10.61 -0.20
N HIS A 118 -7.08 10.10 -0.20
CA HIS A 118 -8.16 10.61 -1.03
C HIS A 118 -9.22 11.23 -0.12
N ILE A 119 -9.65 12.45 -0.46
CA ILE A 119 -10.79 13.13 0.16
C ILE A 119 -11.86 13.24 -0.92
N ALA A 120 -13.06 12.75 -0.64
CA ALA A 120 -14.17 12.77 -1.58
C ALA A 120 -14.82 14.16 -1.60
N GLU A 121 -14.33 15.05 -2.46
CA GLU A 121 -14.79 16.43 -2.52
C GLU A 121 -16.21 16.52 -3.12
N PRO A 122 -17.00 17.57 -2.79
CA PRO A 122 -18.36 17.69 -3.30
C PRO A 122 -18.49 17.69 -4.83
N SER A 123 -17.44 18.17 -5.52
CA SER A 123 -17.31 18.24 -6.98
C SER A 123 -16.82 16.95 -7.62
N ASP A 124 -16.37 15.96 -6.84
CA ASP A 124 -15.90 14.70 -7.39
C ASP A 124 -17.03 13.94 -8.10
N LEU A 125 -16.67 13.33 -9.21
CA LEU A 125 -17.56 12.47 -9.97
C LEU A 125 -17.93 11.26 -9.11
N ARG A 126 -19.19 10.86 -9.18
CA ARG A 126 -19.66 9.67 -8.48
C ARG A 126 -19.14 8.42 -9.18
N GLY A 127 -18.64 7.46 -8.39
CA GLY A 127 -18.46 6.09 -8.84
C GLY A 127 -19.80 5.45 -9.25
N THR A 128 -19.72 4.36 -10.00
CA THR A 128 -20.87 3.57 -10.48
C THR A 128 -21.08 2.35 -9.63
#